data_AF-A0A812GIY3-F1
#
_entry.id   AF-A0A812GIY3-F1
#
_cell.length_a   1.000
_cell.length_b   1.000
_cell.length_c   1.000
_cell.angle_alpha   90.00
_cell.angle_beta   90.00
_cell.angle_gamma   90.00
#
_symmetry.space_group_name_H-M   'P 1'
#
loop_
_entity.id
_entity.type
_entity.pdbx_description
1 polymer ?
#
loop_
_entity_poly.entity_id
_entity_poly.type
_entity_poly.pdbx_seq_one_letter_code
_entity_poly.pdbx_strand_id
1 'polypeptide(L)'
;MVRCYAAQGPWAVDQDRMIELGYDAVNLQGEVVHGVYLRQLLPLLAQKITPRAEELVEDTFPFTYTKHRAGPEDRPLTVDFMYPELAHFVQEGDIVTGNTGGYINLSRMRMKKGNTTAGPTNWASLGSVFPISVGMAFAAPERRIVCLEGDGSFQMTGMELGTVLRHNLNFLLIILNNAGYTAERAIHPERDDSYNDIQVWNYHLLPEALGGRSGSNGIDVLTESQFTEALAAYEFGKGLHVVNARLDKMDIPSFFREMSDPLRH
;
A
#
# COMPACT_ATOMS: atom_id res chain seq x y z
N MET A 1 20.12 -7.39 5.64
CA MET A 1 19.84 -7.79 4.25
C MET A 1 18.99 -9.04 4.32
N VAL A 2 17.66 -8.91 4.25
CA VAL A 2 16.78 -10.09 4.21
C VAL A 2 16.89 -10.66 2.80
N ARG A 3 17.61 -11.77 2.65
CA ARG A 3 17.69 -12.51 1.39
C ARG A 3 16.37 -13.27 1.19
N CYS A 4 15.33 -12.59 0.73
CA CYS A 4 14.15 -13.23 0.17
C CYS A 4 14.46 -13.64 -1.29
N TYR A 5 15.36 -14.60 -1.47
CA TYR A 5 15.42 -15.33 -2.73
C TYR A 5 14.58 -16.58 -2.53
N ALA A 6 13.46 -16.67 -3.25
CA ALA A 6 12.81 -17.95 -3.42
C ALA A 6 13.83 -18.87 -4.11
N ALA A 7 14.48 -19.77 -3.36
CA ALA A 7 15.48 -20.69 -3.90
C ALA A 7 14.86 -21.68 -4.92
N GLN A 8 13.52 -21.78 -4.92
CA GLN A 8 12.72 -22.59 -5.84
C GLN A 8 11.40 -21.87 -6.13
N GLY A 9 10.82 -22.12 -7.31
CA GLY A 9 9.53 -21.55 -7.74
C GLY A 9 9.65 -20.57 -8.92
N PRO A 10 8.53 -20.04 -9.42
CA PRO A 10 8.50 -19.15 -10.59
C PRO A 10 9.24 -17.82 -10.38
N TRP A 11 9.62 -17.50 -9.14
CA TRP A 11 10.33 -16.29 -8.73
C TRP A 11 11.84 -16.52 -8.49
N ALA A 12 12.36 -17.72 -8.76
CA ALA A 12 13.77 -18.03 -8.57
C ALA A 12 14.64 -17.23 -9.55
N VAL A 13 15.64 -16.53 -9.01
CA VAL A 13 16.61 -15.76 -9.81
C VAL A 13 17.82 -16.64 -10.08
N ASP A 14 18.15 -16.82 -11.36
CA ASP A 14 19.37 -17.48 -11.82
C ASP A 14 20.60 -16.72 -11.31
N GLN A 15 21.30 -17.33 -10.34
CA GLN A 15 22.44 -16.73 -9.65
C GLN A 15 23.61 -16.47 -10.61
N ASP A 16 23.77 -17.30 -11.64
CA ASP A 16 24.84 -17.16 -12.64
C ASP A 16 24.57 -15.98 -13.59
N ARG A 17 23.33 -15.47 -13.61
CA ARG A 17 22.92 -14.30 -14.39
C ARG A 17 22.68 -13.07 -13.52
N MET A 18 22.98 -13.14 -12.22
CA MET A 18 22.70 -12.06 -11.27
C MET A 18 23.91 -11.13 -11.07
N ILE A 19 23.64 -9.83 -11.03
CA ILE A 19 24.56 -8.79 -10.59
C ILE A 19 23.87 -8.05 -9.43
N GLU A 20 24.44 -8.12 -8.22
CA GLU A 20 23.89 -7.39 -7.06
C GLU A 20 24.68 -6.11 -6.85
N LEU A 21 24.01 -4.96 -6.94
CA LEU A 21 24.58 -3.66 -6.61
C LEU A 21 24.09 -3.23 -5.22
N GLY A 22 24.90 -3.51 -4.18
CA GLY A 22 24.63 -3.12 -2.80
C GLY A 22 25.00 -1.66 -2.51
N TYR A 23 24.75 -1.20 -1.28
CA TYR A 23 25.02 0.18 -0.87
C TYR A 23 26.51 0.56 -0.98
N ASP A 24 27.40 -0.33 -0.56
CA ASP A 24 28.86 -0.16 -0.46
C ASP A 24 29.68 -1.32 -1.03
N ALA A 25 29.02 -2.26 -1.71
CA ALA A 25 29.65 -3.41 -2.34
C ALA A 25 28.89 -3.85 -3.59
N VAL A 26 29.59 -4.51 -4.50
CA VAL A 26 29.03 -5.15 -5.70
C VAL A 26 29.34 -6.63 -5.66
N ASN A 27 28.36 -7.46 -5.96
CA ASN A 27 28.52 -8.90 -6.15
C ASN A 27 28.33 -9.24 -7.63
N LEU A 28 29.38 -9.75 -8.27
CA LEU A 28 29.38 -10.24 -9.64
C LEU A 28 29.54 -11.77 -9.59
N GLN A 29 28.44 -12.51 -9.74
CA GLN A 29 28.47 -13.98 -9.82
C GLN A 29 29.23 -14.65 -8.66
N GLY A 30 29.09 -14.12 -7.44
CA GLY A 30 29.74 -14.64 -6.24
C GLY A 30 31.05 -13.93 -5.87
N GLU A 31 31.63 -13.12 -6.76
CA GLU A 31 32.78 -12.27 -6.42
C GLU A 31 32.32 -10.91 -5.86
N VAL A 32 32.63 -10.67 -4.59
CA VAL A 32 32.23 -9.45 -3.89
C VAL A 32 33.38 -8.43 -3.89
N VAL A 33 33.11 -7.25 -4.45
CA VAL A 33 34.02 -6.10 -4.44
C VAL A 33 33.47 -5.05 -3.46
N HIS A 34 34.19 -4.84 -2.37
CA HIS A 34 33.85 -3.84 -1.34
C HIS A 34 34.38 -2.44 -1.67
N GLY A 35 33.83 -1.42 -1.02
CA GLY A 35 34.25 -0.02 -1.20
C GLY A 35 33.73 0.61 -2.49
N VAL A 36 32.76 -0.04 -3.13
CA VAL A 36 32.10 0.45 -4.35
C VAL A 36 30.71 0.92 -3.98
N TYR A 37 30.54 2.23 -3.87
CA TYR A 37 29.28 2.82 -3.41
C TYR A 37 28.27 2.96 -4.55
N LEU A 38 27.04 2.50 -4.32
CA LEU A 38 25.96 2.52 -5.32
C LEU A 38 25.76 3.92 -5.94
N ARG A 39 25.81 4.95 -5.10
CA ARG A 39 25.64 6.36 -5.49
C ARG A 39 26.69 6.83 -6.50
N GLN A 40 27.91 6.27 -6.44
CA GLN A 40 29.01 6.60 -7.35
C GLN A 40 29.01 5.69 -8.57
N LEU A 41 28.69 4.41 -8.38
CA LEU A 41 28.70 3.41 -9.43
C LEU A 41 27.62 3.66 -10.48
N LEU A 42 26.37 3.94 -10.08
CA LEU A 42 25.25 4.05 -11.02
C LEU A 42 25.48 5.12 -12.12
N PRO A 43 25.91 6.36 -11.82
CA PRO A 43 26.21 7.35 -12.87
C PRO A 43 27.33 6.91 -13.82
N LEU A 44 28.37 6.26 -13.30
CA LEU A 44 29.49 5.77 -14.11
C LEU A 44 29.07 4.62 -15.02
N LEU A 45 28.26 3.70 -14.48
CA LEU A 45 27.71 2.59 -15.23
C LEU A 45 26.82 3.10 -16.37
N ALA A 46 25.93 4.05 -16.10
CA ALA A 46 25.03 4.64 -17.09
C ALA A 46 25.77 5.25 -18.30
N GLN A 47 26.99 5.76 -18.12
CA GLN A 47 27.82 6.31 -19.20
C GLN A 47 28.53 5.24 -20.04
N LYS A 48 28.71 4.03 -19.48
CA LYS A 48 29.50 2.96 -20.10
C LYS A 48 28.67 1.82 -20.66
N ILE A 49 27.42 1.68 -20.23
CA ILE A 49 26.53 0.65 -20.76
C ILE A 49 26.05 1.04 -22.16
N THR A 50 26.17 0.13 -23.10
CA THR A 50 25.47 0.23 -24.38
C THR A 50 24.05 -0.33 -24.18
N PRO A 51 22.99 0.44 -24.45
CA PRO A 51 21.62 -0.07 -24.40
C PRO A 51 21.49 -1.30 -25.31
N ARG A 52 20.97 -2.40 -24.78
CA ARG A 52 20.59 -3.56 -25.60
C ARG A 52 19.21 -3.24 -26.19
N ALA A 53 19.15 -3.05 -27.51
CA ALA A 53 17.93 -2.66 -28.23
C ALA A 53 16.97 -3.83 -28.48
N GLU A 54 17.42 -5.06 -28.26
CA GLU A 54 16.65 -6.28 -28.53
C GLU A 54 16.25 -6.95 -27.22
N GLU A 55 15.00 -7.43 -27.22
CA GLU A 55 14.20 -7.86 -26.08
C GLU A 55 13.67 -6.70 -25.23
N LEU A 56 12.65 -6.01 -25.77
CA LEU A 56 11.50 -5.68 -24.92
C LEU A 56 11.09 -7.01 -24.30
N VAL A 57 11.53 -7.26 -23.06
CA VAL A 57 10.99 -8.35 -22.25
C VAL A 57 9.50 -8.10 -22.26
N GLU A 58 8.76 -9.00 -22.92
CA GLU A 58 7.31 -8.98 -22.83
C GLU A 58 7.01 -8.97 -21.33
N ASP A 59 6.27 -7.96 -20.87
CA ASP A 59 5.91 -7.89 -19.46
C ASP A 59 5.00 -9.08 -19.18
N THR A 60 5.59 -10.18 -18.71
CA THR A 60 4.90 -11.42 -18.38
C THR A 60 4.10 -11.30 -17.09
N PHE A 61 4.26 -10.19 -16.37
CA PHE A 61 3.53 -9.85 -15.15
C PHE A 61 2.93 -8.44 -15.28
N PRO A 62 2.05 -8.20 -16.27
CA PRO A 62 1.44 -6.90 -16.43
C PRO A 62 0.69 -6.55 -15.14
N PHE A 63 0.68 -5.27 -14.77
CA PHE A 63 -0.15 -4.76 -13.68
C PHE A 63 -1.63 -5.05 -14.00
N THR A 64 -2.10 -6.24 -13.62
CA THR A 64 -3.42 -6.76 -13.95
C THR A 64 -4.46 -6.22 -12.98
N TYR A 65 -4.72 -4.92 -13.11
CA TYR A 65 -6.03 -4.39 -12.81
C TYR A 65 -6.64 -3.93 -14.12
N THR A 66 -7.26 -4.88 -14.84
CA THR A 66 -8.17 -4.54 -15.92
C THR A 66 -9.27 -3.64 -15.34
N LYS A 67 -9.67 -2.60 -16.09
CA LYS A 67 -10.73 -1.66 -15.70
C LYS A 67 -11.99 -2.41 -15.22
N HIS A 68 -12.15 -2.56 -13.91
CA HIS A 68 -13.44 -2.85 -13.31
C HIS A 68 -14.04 -1.50 -12.93
N ARG A 69 -14.84 -0.92 -13.85
CA ARG A 69 -15.76 0.14 -13.45
C ARG A 69 -16.94 -0.50 -12.74
N ALA A 70 -17.50 0.20 -11.75
CA ALA A 70 -18.76 -0.19 -11.14
C ALA A 70 -19.77 -0.54 -12.25
N GLY A 71 -20.34 -1.73 -12.13
CA GLY A 71 -21.39 -2.18 -13.05
C GLY A 71 -22.66 -1.35 -12.87
N PRO A 72 -23.70 -1.59 -13.67
CA PRO A 72 -25.02 -0.97 -13.44
C PRO A 72 -25.66 -1.40 -12.12
N GLU A 73 -25.17 -2.46 -11.48
CA GLU A 73 -25.61 -2.96 -10.18
C GLU A 73 -24.65 -2.48 -9.09
N ASP A 74 -25.18 -1.87 -8.03
CA ASP A 74 -24.38 -1.44 -6.89
C ASP A 74 -24.08 -2.62 -5.97
N ARG A 75 -22.83 -3.09 -6.02
CA ARG A 75 -22.36 -4.29 -5.31
C ARG A 75 -21.69 -3.91 -3.98
N PRO A 76 -21.66 -4.82 -3.00
CA PRO A 76 -20.83 -4.66 -1.82
C PRO A 76 -19.38 -4.36 -2.21
N LEU A 77 -18.73 -3.46 -1.47
CA LEU A 77 -17.35 -3.09 -1.72
C LEU A 77 -16.43 -4.30 -1.51
N THR A 78 -15.43 -4.42 -2.38
CA THR A 78 -14.38 -5.44 -2.26
C THR A 78 -13.00 -4.80 -2.41
N VAL A 79 -11.98 -5.43 -1.81
CA VAL A 79 -10.59 -5.03 -1.97
C VAL A 79 -10.18 -5.09 -3.45
N ASP A 80 -10.57 -6.15 -4.15
CA ASP A 80 -10.25 -6.31 -5.58
C ASP A 80 -10.89 -5.23 -6.47
N PHE A 81 -11.98 -4.59 -6.04
CA PHE A 81 -12.54 -3.39 -6.68
C PHE A 81 -11.79 -2.10 -6.30
N MET A 82 -11.44 -1.93 -5.03
CA MET A 82 -10.85 -0.69 -4.50
C MET A 82 -9.52 -0.33 -5.16
N TYR A 83 -8.60 -1.28 -5.33
CA TYR A 83 -7.25 -0.99 -5.84
C TYR A 83 -7.23 -0.53 -7.32
N PRO A 84 -8.00 -1.14 -8.24
CA PRO A 84 -8.21 -0.57 -9.58
C PRO A 84 -8.73 0.86 -9.55
N GLU A 85 -9.75 1.15 -8.74
CA GLU A 85 -10.31 2.50 -8.64
C GLU A 85 -9.30 3.50 -8.08
N LEU A 86 -8.53 3.10 -7.07
CA LEU A 86 -7.42 3.89 -6.54
C LEU A 86 -6.34 4.16 -7.60
N ALA A 87 -6.00 3.18 -8.44
CA ALA A 87 -5.02 3.36 -9.53
C ALA A 87 -5.47 4.41 -10.57
N HIS A 88 -6.78 4.53 -10.79
CA HIS A 88 -7.32 5.59 -11.63
C HIS A 88 -7.33 6.95 -10.91
N PHE A 89 -7.67 6.95 -9.62
CA PHE A 89 -7.81 8.14 -8.78
C PHE A 89 -6.47 8.84 -8.46
N VAL A 90 -5.40 8.08 -8.22
CA VAL A 90 -4.08 8.64 -7.89
C VAL A 90 -3.59 9.55 -9.01
N GLN A 91 -2.89 10.62 -8.69
CA GLN A 91 -2.36 11.63 -9.61
C GLN A 91 -0.84 11.57 -9.62
N GLU A 92 -0.21 12.17 -10.63
CA GLU A 92 1.25 12.31 -10.66
C GLU A 92 1.73 13.04 -9.40
N GLY A 93 2.79 12.52 -8.78
CA GLY A 93 3.34 13.12 -7.58
C GLY A 93 2.58 12.83 -6.27
N ASP A 94 1.49 12.07 -6.25
CA ASP A 94 0.90 11.63 -4.96
C ASP A 94 1.88 10.79 -4.12
N ILE A 95 1.67 10.81 -2.81
CA ILE A 95 2.27 9.87 -1.86
C ILE A 95 1.19 8.85 -1.49
N VAL A 96 1.41 7.59 -1.81
CA VAL A 96 0.44 6.50 -1.59
C VAL A 96 1.05 5.50 -0.62
N THR A 97 0.42 5.34 0.54
CA THR A 97 0.95 4.51 1.63
C THR A 97 -0.01 3.40 1.98
N GLY A 98 0.52 2.27 2.42
CA GLY A 98 -0.28 1.10 2.76
C GLY A 98 0.37 0.30 3.87
N ASN A 99 -0.42 -0.17 4.84
CA ASN A 99 0.03 -1.13 5.86
C ASN A 99 0.24 -2.52 5.26
N THR A 100 0.83 -3.51 5.95
CA THR A 100 1.27 -4.80 5.38
C THR A 100 0.34 -5.37 4.29
N GLY A 101 -0.93 -5.63 4.61
CA GLY A 101 -1.91 -6.11 3.61
C GLY A 101 -2.20 -5.08 2.51
N GLY A 102 -2.30 -3.79 2.85
CA GLY A 102 -2.51 -2.72 1.88
C GLY A 102 -1.32 -2.42 0.97
N TYR A 103 -0.09 -2.49 1.47
CA TYR A 103 1.16 -2.27 0.73
C TYR A 103 1.40 -3.36 -0.31
N ILE A 104 1.09 -4.60 0.05
CA ILE A 104 1.17 -5.75 -0.85
C ILE A 104 0.17 -5.58 -2.01
N ASN A 105 -1.05 -5.10 -1.72
CA ASN A 105 -2.00 -4.80 -2.80
C ASN A 105 -1.61 -3.54 -3.60
N LEU A 106 -0.98 -2.54 -2.96
CA LEU A 106 -0.42 -1.38 -3.66
C LEU A 106 0.63 -1.78 -4.70
N SER A 107 1.37 -2.87 -4.49
CA SER A 107 2.37 -3.33 -5.46
C SER A 107 1.77 -3.80 -6.79
N ARG A 108 0.45 -4.03 -6.84
CA ARG A 108 -0.28 -4.37 -8.07
C ARG A 108 -0.83 -3.14 -8.79
N MET A 109 -0.80 -1.96 -8.17
CA MET A 109 -1.23 -0.71 -8.80
C MET A 109 -0.13 -0.11 -9.67
N ARG A 110 -0.47 0.24 -10.92
CA ARG A 110 0.45 1.00 -11.77
C ARG A 110 0.56 2.44 -11.26
N MET A 111 1.72 2.77 -10.71
CA MET A 111 2.02 4.12 -10.24
C MET A 111 2.27 5.09 -11.40
N LYS A 112 1.86 6.34 -11.23
CA LYS A 112 2.12 7.45 -12.14
C LYS A 112 3.49 8.06 -11.84
N LYS A 113 3.97 8.89 -12.77
CA LYS A 113 5.27 9.55 -12.64
C LYS A 113 5.35 10.34 -11.33
N GLY A 114 6.48 10.20 -10.63
CA GLY A 114 6.76 10.95 -9.41
C GLY A 114 5.97 10.50 -8.19
N ASN A 115 5.12 9.45 -8.28
CA ASN A 115 4.52 8.90 -7.07
C ASN A 115 5.57 8.35 -6.11
N THR A 116 5.28 8.45 -4.82
CA THR A 116 6.09 7.83 -3.77
C THR A 116 5.23 6.84 -3.02
N THR A 117 5.75 5.64 -2.78
CA THR A 117 5.09 4.63 -1.95
C THR A 117 5.87 4.37 -0.68
N ALA A 118 5.16 4.07 0.41
CA ALA A 118 5.77 3.67 1.66
C ALA A 118 4.87 2.68 2.42
N GLY A 119 5.52 1.77 3.15
CA GLY A 119 4.88 0.75 3.98
C GLY A 119 5.94 -0.02 4.78
N PRO A 120 5.54 -0.83 5.77
CA PRO A 120 6.46 -1.48 6.70
C PRO A 120 7.01 -2.77 6.09
N THR A 121 7.73 -2.68 4.97
CA THR A 121 8.16 -3.84 4.17
C THR A 121 8.89 -4.92 4.98
N ASN A 122 9.99 -4.55 5.64
CA ASN A 122 10.84 -5.53 6.33
C ASN A 122 10.48 -5.72 7.80
N TRP A 123 10.07 -4.66 8.49
CA TRP A 123 9.73 -4.74 9.91
C TRP A 123 8.28 -5.20 10.15
N ALA A 124 7.41 -5.02 9.15
CA ALA A 124 6.02 -5.49 9.13
C ALA A 124 5.18 -5.11 10.37
N SER A 125 5.54 -4.04 11.08
CA SER A 125 4.80 -3.59 12.26
C SER A 125 3.46 -2.99 11.86
N LEU A 126 2.38 -3.61 12.36
CA LEU A 126 1.06 -3.01 12.37
C LEU A 126 1.10 -1.65 13.12
N GLY A 127 0.21 -0.76 12.72
CA GLY A 127 0.07 0.61 13.23
C GLY A 127 1.13 1.59 12.72
N SER A 128 2.14 1.16 11.96
CA SER A 128 3.25 2.05 11.60
C SER A 128 2.93 3.01 10.45
N VAL A 129 2.00 2.65 9.56
CA VAL A 129 1.80 3.39 8.31
C VAL A 129 1.15 4.73 8.51
N PHE A 130 0.06 4.81 9.27
CA PHE A 130 -0.57 6.09 9.50
C PHE A 130 0.40 7.15 10.09
N PRO A 131 1.21 6.87 11.13
CA PRO A 131 2.26 7.79 11.59
C PRO A 131 3.35 8.09 10.55
N ILE A 132 3.80 7.10 9.75
CA ILE A 132 4.75 7.35 8.64
C ILE A 132 4.15 8.37 7.67
N SER A 133 2.90 8.19 7.30
CA SER A 133 2.18 9.04 6.36
C SER A 133 1.96 10.45 6.91
N VAL A 134 1.75 10.60 8.22
CA VAL A 134 1.76 11.90 8.91
C VAL A 134 3.12 12.59 8.79
N GLY A 135 4.22 11.86 9.03
CA GLY A 135 5.57 12.38 8.83
C GLY A 135 5.83 12.82 7.38
N MET A 136 5.36 12.05 6.40
CA MET A 136 5.46 12.40 4.98
C MET A 136 4.64 13.64 4.62
N ALA A 137 3.48 13.83 5.23
CA ALA A 137 2.66 15.04 5.05
C ALA A 137 3.38 16.30 5.53
N PHE A 138 4.15 16.22 6.62
CA PHE A 138 4.99 17.33 7.08
C PHE A 138 6.19 17.57 6.16
N ALA A 139 6.79 16.50 5.63
CA ALA A 139 7.97 16.60 4.78
C ALA A 139 7.66 17.13 3.36
N ALA A 140 6.44 16.90 2.87
CA ALA A 140 6.00 17.32 1.53
C ALA A 140 4.54 17.83 1.56
N PRO A 141 4.28 18.99 2.19
CA PRO A 141 2.93 19.51 2.41
C PRO A 141 2.16 19.87 1.13
N GLU A 142 2.88 20.05 0.02
CA GLU A 142 2.31 20.30 -1.31
C GLU A 142 1.80 19.03 -2.00
N ARG A 143 2.16 17.84 -1.50
CA ARG A 143 1.80 16.56 -2.09
C ARG A 143 0.57 15.97 -1.40
N ARG A 144 -0.31 15.36 -2.20
CA ARG A 144 -1.48 14.64 -1.70
C ARG A 144 -1.05 13.32 -1.07
N ILE A 145 -1.49 13.09 0.17
CA ILE A 145 -1.34 11.82 0.86
C ILE A 145 -2.59 10.97 0.67
N VAL A 146 -2.42 9.75 0.17
CA VAL A 146 -3.43 8.67 0.18
C VAL A 146 -2.91 7.57 1.09
N CYS A 147 -3.58 7.34 2.22
CA CYS A 147 -3.16 6.40 3.25
C CYS A 147 -4.16 5.26 3.38
N LEU A 148 -3.72 4.04 3.10
CA LEU A 148 -4.49 2.81 3.25
C LEU A 148 -4.07 2.12 4.55
N GLU A 149 -4.96 2.11 5.54
CA GLU A 149 -4.69 1.52 6.85
C GLU A 149 -5.75 0.45 7.15
N GLY A 150 -5.32 -0.69 7.71
CA GLY A 150 -6.28 -1.71 8.17
C GLY A 150 -6.93 -1.26 9.47
N ASP A 151 -8.18 -1.63 9.72
CA ASP A 151 -8.91 -1.26 10.94
C ASP A 151 -8.19 -1.65 12.24
N GLY A 152 -7.74 -2.89 12.39
CA GLY A 152 -7.01 -3.34 13.58
C GLY A 152 -5.63 -2.67 13.74
N SER A 153 -4.98 -2.38 12.61
CA SER A 153 -3.72 -1.64 12.59
C SER A 153 -3.92 -0.18 13.02
N PHE A 154 -4.99 0.45 12.53
CA PHE A 154 -5.37 1.80 12.89
C PHE A 154 -5.67 1.93 14.39
N GLN A 155 -6.26 0.92 15.04
CA GLN A 155 -6.50 0.98 16.49
C GLN A 155 -5.23 1.10 17.33
N MET A 156 -4.07 0.69 16.81
CA MET A 156 -2.80 0.77 17.53
C MET A 156 -2.25 2.20 17.62
N THR A 157 -2.43 3.00 16.58
CA THR A 157 -1.76 4.31 16.43
C THR A 157 -2.65 5.42 15.87
N GLY A 158 -3.94 5.17 15.70
CA GLY A 158 -4.92 6.07 15.09
C GLY A 158 -5.11 7.39 15.85
N MET A 159 -4.65 7.46 17.10
CA MET A 159 -4.62 8.70 17.88
C MET A 159 -3.73 9.79 17.25
N GLU A 160 -2.84 9.44 16.32
CA GLU A 160 -2.10 10.41 15.50
C GLU A 160 -3.04 11.31 14.65
N LEU A 161 -4.33 10.96 14.55
CA LEU A 161 -5.40 11.85 14.07
C LEU A 161 -5.37 13.21 14.77
N GLY A 162 -5.06 13.25 16.07
CA GLY A 162 -4.93 14.50 16.81
C GLY A 162 -3.85 15.40 16.21
N THR A 163 -2.73 14.85 15.77
CA THR A 163 -1.66 15.59 15.08
C THR A 163 -2.14 16.11 13.73
N VAL A 164 -2.79 15.25 12.93
CA VAL A 164 -3.36 15.62 11.62
C VAL A 164 -4.31 16.81 11.75
N LEU A 165 -5.26 16.73 12.70
CA LEU A 165 -6.26 17.77 12.94
C LEU A 165 -5.62 19.05 13.51
N ARG A 166 -4.70 18.93 14.46
CA ARG A 166 -3.99 20.06 15.08
C ARG A 166 -3.22 20.89 14.04
N HIS A 167 -2.59 20.21 13.10
CA HIS A 167 -1.75 20.83 12.06
C HIS A 167 -2.46 21.05 10.73
N ASN A 168 -3.75 20.70 10.64
CA ASN A 168 -4.57 20.81 9.42
C ASN A 168 -3.89 20.17 8.20
N LEU A 169 -3.35 18.97 8.39
CA LEU A 169 -2.68 18.23 7.32
C LEU A 169 -3.71 17.73 6.30
N ASN A 170 -3.35 17.77 5.01
CA ASN A 170 -4.21 17.33 3.92
C ASN A 170 -4.04 15.83 3.68
N PHE A 171 -5.12 15.08 3.87
CA PHE A 171 -5.03 13.63 3.97
C PHE A 171 -6.29 12.95 3.45
N LEU A 172 -6.12 11.93 2.61
CA LEU A 172 -7.13 10.91 2.38
C LEU A 172 -6.74 9.67 3.18
N LEU A 173 -7.43 9.41 4.29
CA LEU A 173 -7.27 8.21 5.10
C LEU A 173 -8.38 7.22 4.74
N ILE A 174 -8.02 6.10 4.15
CA ILE A 174 -8.94 5.02 3.82
C ILE A 174 -8.68 3.88 4.80
N ILE A 175 -9.67 3.62 5.65
CA ILE A 175 -9.65 2.50 6.60
C ILE A 175 -10.29 1.29 5.93
N LEU A 176 -9.53 0.22 5.76
CA LEU A 176 -10.04 -1.08 5.31
C LEU A 176 -10.67 -1.77 6.53
N ASN A 177 -11.99 -1.66 6.65
CA ASN A 177 -12.78 -2.13 7.79
C ASN A 177 -13.45 -3.46 7.46
N ASN A 178 -12.69 -4.53 7.64
CA ASN A 178 -13.10 -5.93 7.51
C ASN A 178 -13.29 -6.61 8.89
N ALA A 179 -13.49 -5.81 9.94
CA ALA A 179 -13.75 -6.28 11.30
C ALA A 179 -12.66 -7.20 11.86
N GLY A 180 -11.39 -6.85 11.66
CA GLY A 180 -10.26 -7.51 12.33
C GLY A 180 -9.11 -7.92 11.42
N TYR A 181 -8.39 -8.97 11.82
CA TYR A 181 -7.14 -9.35 11.18
C TYR A 181 -7.34 -10.36 10.05
N THR A 182 -7.93 -9.92 8.93
CA THR A 182 -8.21 -10.79 7.76
C THR A 182 -6.94 -11.43 7.17
N ALA A 183 -5.78 -10.78 7.25
CA ALA A 183 -4.51 -11.38 6.81
C ALA A 183 -4.13 -12.61 7.64
N GLU A 184 -4.30 -12.56 8.95
CA GLU A 184 -4.04 -13.69 9.86
C GLU A 184 -5.05 -14.83 9.62
N ARG A 185 -6.33 -14.47 9.41
CA ARG A 185 -7.38 -15.44 9.01
C ARG A 185 -7.03 -16.15 7.68
N ALA A 186 -6.33 -15.47 6.78
CA ALA A 186 -5.92 -16.05 5.49
C ALA A 186 -4.67 -16.95 5.59
N ILE A 187 -3.81 -16.70 6.57
CA ILE A 187 -2.62 -17.52 6.86
C ILE A 187 -3.02 -18.81 7.58
N HIS A 188 -3.95 -18.73 8.54
CA HIS A 188 -4.48 -19.88 9.29
C HIS A 188 -6.00 -20.05 9.08
N PRO A 189 -6.47 -20.39 7.86
CA PRO A 189 -7.90 -20.47 7.55
C PRO A 189 -8.64 -21.56 8.33
N GLU A 190 -7.94 -22.56 8.84
CA GLU A 190 -8.47 -23.59 9.72
C GLU A 190 -8.69 -23.12 11.16
N ARG A 191 -8.26 -21.89 11.49
CA ARG A 191 -8.34 -21.26 12.82
C ARG A 191 -8.94 -19.86 12.74
N ASP A 192 -10.24 -19.75 12.43
CA ASP A 192 -11.01 -18.51 12.63
C ASP A 192 -11.25 -18.28 14.13
N ASP A 193 -10.17 -17.97 14.84
CA ASP A 193 -10.13 -17.81 16.28
C ASP A 193 -10.46 -16.36 16.69
N SER A 194 -11.08 -16.23 17.87
CA SER A 194 -11.53 -14.93 18.42
C SER A 194 -10.43 -13.88 18.63
N TYR A 195 -9.14 -14.24 18.61
CA TYR A 195 -8.06 -13.26 18.68
C TYR A 195 -7.92 -12.41 17.40
N ASN A 196 -8.52 -12.86 16.29
CA ASN A 196 -8.59 -12.10 15.05
C ASN A 196 -9.72 -11.08 15.02
N ASP A 197 -10.65 -11.18 15.98
CA ASP A 197 -11.77 -10.25 16.12
C ASP A 197 -11.35 -9.03 16.93
N ILE A 198 -11.80 -7.87 16.48
CA ILE A 198 -11.57 -6.59 17.17
C ILE A 198 -12.89 -5.87 17.39
N GLN A 199 -12.91 -4.94 18.35
CA GLN A 199 -14.06 -4.04 18.49
C GLN A 199 -14.17 -3.15 17.26
N VAL A 200 -15.25 -3.28 16.49
CA VAL A 200 -15.46 -2.46 15.29
C VAL A 200 -15.83 -1.03 15.69
N TRP A 201 -15.05 -0.05 15.23
CA TRP A 201 -15.32 1.37 15.45
C TRP A 201 -16.03 2.00 14.25
N ASN A 202 -16.67 3.14 14.49
CA ASN A 202 -17.18 4.01 13.43
C ASN A 202 -16.09 5.03 13.07
N TYR A 203 -15.07 4.58 12.33
CA TYR A 203 -13.87 5.37 12.04
C TYR A 203 -14.18 6.72 11.35
N HIS A 204 -15.24 6.77 10.53
CA HIS A 204 -15.69 7.98 9.86
C HIS A 204 -16.18 9.09 10.82
N LEU A 205 -16.51 8.76 12.07
CA LEU A 205 -16.93 9.74 13.10
C LEU A 205 -15.74 10.29 13.90
N LEU A 206 -14.54 9.70 13.77
CA LEU A 206 -13.37 10.13 14.55
C LEU A 206 -12.92 11.57 14.27
N PRO A 207 -12.97 12.09 13.02
CA PRO A 207 -12.68 13.50 12.79
C PRO A 207 -13.55 14.44 13.62
N GLU A 208 -14.85 14.17 13.72
CA GLU A 208 -15.77 14.96 14.55
C GLU A 208 -15.50 14.76 16.04
N ALA A 209 -15.39 13.50 16.48
CA ALA A 209 -15.18 13.16 17.89
C ALA A 209 -13.89 13.77 18.48
N LEU A 210 -12.86 13.95 17.66
CA LEU A 210 -11.57 14.53 18.06
C LEU A 210 -11.48 16.05 17.82
N GLY A 211 -12.60 16.72 17.51
CA GLY A 211 -12.66 18.18 17.39
C GLY A 211 -12.16 18.72 16.04
N GLY A 212 -12.38 17.98 14.95
CA GLY A 212 -12.04 18.38 13.60
C GLY A 212 -12.67 19.73 13.21
N ARG A 213 -11.93 20.52 12.42
CA ARG A 213 -12.37 21.82 11.93
C ARG A 213 -13.11 21.68 10.61
N SER A 214 -13.70 22.78 10.13
CA SER A 214 -14.28 22.86 8.79
C SER A 214 -13.30 22.33 7.73
N GLY A 215 -13.75 21.37 6.93
CA GLY A 215 -12.93 20.64 5.95
C GLY A 215 -12.61 19.20 6.37
N SER A 216 -12.43 18.95 7.68
CA SER A 216 -12.23 17.59 8.19
C SER A 216 -13.55 16.83 8.21
N ASN A 217 -13.63 15.69 7.52
CA ASN A 217 -14.85 14.89 7.44
C ASN A 217 -14.56 13.39 7.39
N GLY A 218 -15.61 12.59 7.54
CA GLY A 218 -15.56 11.18 7.24
C GLY A 218 -16.85 10.67 6.63
N ILE A 219 -16.74 9.57 5.89
CA ILE A 219 -17.83 8.89 5.21
C ILE A 219 -17.76 7.38 5.46
N ASP A 220 -18.93 6.77 5.68
CA ASP A 220 -19.08 5.31 5.74
C ASP A 220 -19.43 4.80 4.34
N VAL A 221 -18.65 3.85 3.83
CA VAL A 221 -18.78 3.33 2.47
C VAL A 221 -18.96 1.81 2.52
N LEU A 222 -20.03 1.31 1.93
CA LEU A 222 -20.41 -0.10 1.92
C LEU A 222 -20.43 -0.70 0.52
N THR A 223 -20.52 0.13 -0.52
CA THR A 223 -20.69 -0.32 -1.92
C THR A 223 -19.65 0.25 -2.87
N GLU A 224 -19.50 -0.40 -4.02
CA GLU A 224 -18.62 0.04 -5.12
C GLU A 224 -18.95 1.48 -5.58
N SER A 225 -20.24 1.83 -5.71
CA SER A 225 -20.65 3.18 -6.14
C SER A 225 -20.33 4.22 -5.07
N GLN A 226 -20.61 3.93 -3.80
CA GLN A 226 -20.28 4.83 -2.69
C GLN A 226 -18.77 5.09 -2.60
N PHE A 227 -17.94 4.08 -2.86
CA PHE A 227 -16.48 4.25 -2.87
C PHE A 227 -16.04 5.16 -4.00
N THR A 228 -16.58 4.94 -5.20
CA THR A 228 -16.29 5.78 -6.38
C THR A 228 -16.72 7.23 -6.13
N GLU A 229 -17.90 7.44 -5.55
CA GLU A 229 -18.40 8.76 -5.18
C GLU A 229 -17.54 9.44 -4.11
N ALA A 230 -17.11 8.69 -3.09
CA ALA A 230 -16.22 9.21 -2.05
C ALA A 230 -14.87 9.67 -2.62
N LEU A 231 -14.30 8.92 -3.57
CA LEU A 231 -13.08 9.33 -4.27
C LEU A 231 -13.33 10.54 -5.17
N ALA A 232 -14.46 10.61 -5.87
CA ALA A 232 -14.81 11.74 -6.74
C ALA A 232 -15.07 13.04 -5.95
N ALA A 233 -15.62 12.93 -4.73
CA ALA A 233 -15.89 14.07 -3.85
C ALA A 233 -14.65 14.57 -3.09
N TYR A 234 -13.55 13.82 -3.12
CA TYR A 234 -12.32 14.21 -2.43
C TYR A 234 -11.67 15.45 -3.08
N GLU A 235 -11.39 16.46 -2.26
CA GLU A 235 -10.68 17.67 -2.66
C GLU A 235 -9.39 17.84 -1.85
N PHE A 236 -8.25 17.88 -2.54
CA PHE A 236 -6.98 18.19 -1.89
C PHE A 236 -6.98 19.63 -1.34
N GLY A 237 -6.38 19.84 -0.18
CA GLY A 237 -6.32 21.16 0.47
C GLY A 237 -7.47 21.43 1.46
N LYS A 238 -8.38 20.47 1.66
CA LYS A 238 -9.53 20.59 2.57
C LYS A 238 -9.32 19.91 3.92
N GLY A 239 -8.08 19.51 4.26
CA GLY A 239 -7.76 18.86 5.53
C GLY A 239 -7.92 17.34 5.46
N LEU A 240 -8.45 16.75 6.53
CA LEU A 240 -8.56 15.30 6.68
C LEU A 240 -9.89 14.76 6.12
N HIS A 241 -9.80 13.77 5.24
CA HIS A 241 -10.94 12.99 4.75
C HIS A 241 -10.77 11.53 5.16
N VAL A 242 -11.70 11.01 5.97
CA VAL A 242 -11.71 9.61 6.41
C VAL A 242 -12.75 8.82 5.62
N VAL A 243 -12.32 7.84 4.84
CA VAL A 243 -13.20 6.87 4.19
C VAL A 243 -13.17 5.59 5.03
N ASN A 244 -14.27 5.27 5.69
CA ASN A 244 -14.44 3.98 6.35
C ASN A 244 -15.00 2.97 5.33
N ALA A 245 -14.12 2.23 4.68
CA ALA A 245 -14.47 1.23 3.67
C ALA A 245 -14.86 -0.08 4.35
N ARG A 246 -16.17 -0.34 4.46
CA ARG A 246 -16.73 -1.58 5.01
C ARG A 246 -16.54 -2.72 4.01
N LEU A 247 -15.91 -3.79 4.48
CA LEU A 247 -15.57 -4.96 3.69
C LEU A 247 -16.08 -6.22 4.40
N ASP A 248 -16.30 -7.29 3.64
CA ASP A 248 -16.56 -8.59 4.25
C ASP A 248 -15.34 -9.06 5.04
N LYS A 249 -15.56 -9.73 6.18
CA LYS A 249 -14.46 -10.17 7.06
C LYS A 249 -13.50 -11.14 6.38
N MET A 250 -13.99 -11.89 5.40
CA MET A 250 -13.26 -12.86 4.59
C MET A 250 -12.97 -12.34 3.18
N ASP A 251 -13.12 -11.03 2.93
CA ASP A 251 -12.66 -10.41 1.70
C ASP A 251 -11.13 -10.37 1.66
N ILE A 252 -10.56 -11.52 1.30
CA ILE A 252 -9.12 -11.70 1.16
C ILE A 252 -8.77 -11.35 -0.30
N PRO A 253 -7.89 -10.35 -0.52
CA PRO A 253 -7.45 -9.93 -1.84
C PRO A 253 -6.96 -11.12 -2.67
N SER A 254 -7.34 -11.20 -3.94
CA SER A 254 -6.93 -12.27 -4.85
C SER A 254 -5.42 -12.48 -4.85
N PHE A 255 -4.65 -11.39 -4.90
CA PHE A 255 -3.18 -11.45 -4.87
C PHE A 255 -2.63 -11.96 -3.53
N PHE A 256 -3.21 -11.54 -2.41
CA PHE A 256 -2.74 -12.00 -1.11
C PHE A 256 -2.95 -13.51 -0.96
N ARG A 257 -4.02 -14.08 -1.51
CA ARG A 257 -4.22 -15.55 -1.52
C ARG A 257 -3.02 -16.25 -2.19
N GLU A 258 -2.67 -15.85 -3.41
CA GLU A 258 -1.54 -16.40 -4.16
C GLU A 258 -0.21 -16.26 -3.39
N MET A 259 0.03 -15.11 -2.79
CA MET A 259 1.27 -14.82 -2.06
C MET A 259 1.32 -15.50 -0.68
N SER A 260 0.17 -15.74 -0.04
CA SER A 260 0.08 -16.34 1.29
C SER A 260 0.28 -17.85 1.28
N ASP A 261 0.05 -18.53 0.15
CA ASP A 261 0.14 -20.00 0.06
C ASP A 261 1.51 -20.55 0.54
N PRO A 262 2.68 -19.96 0.18
CA PRO A 262 3.98 -20.38 0.71
C PRO A 262 4.25 -20.00 2.18
N LEU A 263 3.39 -19.20 2.81
CA LEU A 263 3.53 -18.78 4.21
C LEU A 263 2.77 -19.70 5.17
N ARG A 264 1.95 -20.63 4.66
CA ARG A 264 1.10 -21.54 5.47
C ARG A 264 1.85 -22.75 6.05
N HIS A 265 3.18 -22.72 6.12
CA HIS A 265 4.03 -23.86 6.50
C HIS A 265 4.51 -23.79 7.94
#